data_AF-A0A948USC5-F1
#
_entry.id   AF-A0A948USC5-F1
#
_cell.length_a   1.000
_cell.length_b   1.000
_cell.length_c   1.000
_cell.angle_alpha   90.00
_cell.angle_beta   90.00
_cell.angle_gamma   90.00
#
_symmetry.space_group_name_H-M   'P 1'
#
loop_
_entity.id
_entity.type
_entity.pdbx_description
1 polymer ?
#
loop_
_entity_poly.entity_id
_entity_poly.type
_entity_poly.pdbx_seq_one_letter_code
_entity_poly.pdbx_strand_id
1 'polypeptide(L)'
;MAAQLETTLRGPEAYGLARRVIEAMEEAGVWPTPLNFEIWVHYLGDPEGPLGREIKRLLAASEPFTEATADMLAAEYLPRGRLTEEIRDAGRVLDRELSSVSEAIANAHKSQAAYGQTLDKAATSIESVGDGAGLQVIV
;
A
#
# COMPACT_ATOMS: atom_id res chain seq x y z
N MET A 1 -5.74 -23.06 8.33
CA MET A 1 -5.74 -21.96 7.34
C MET A 1 -4.91 -20.77 7.81
N ALA A 2 -5.12 -20.20 9.01
CA ALA A 2 -4.21 -19.17 9.57
C ALA A 2 -2.72 -19.58 9.57
N ALA A 3 -2.42 -20.84 9.92
CA ALA A 3 -1.05 -21.37 9.89
C ALA A 3 -0.40 -21.39 8.50
N GLN A 4 -1.20 -21.48 7.42
CA GLN A 4 -0.68 -21.49 6.05
C GLN A 4 -0.37 -20.08 5.57
N LEU A 5 -1.18 -19.10 5.97
CA LEU A 5 -0.92 -17.67 5.77
C LEU A 5 0.37 -17.24 6.51
N GLU A 6 0.52 -17.66 7.77
CA GLU A 6 1.74 -17.44 8.55
C GLU A 6 2.98 -18.10 7.91
N THR A 7 2.82 -19.23 7.22
CA THR A 7 3.91 -19.91 6.50
C THR A 7 4.27 -19.17 5.21
N THR A 8 3.28 -18.72 4.43
CA THR A 8 3.50 -17.94 3.20
C THR A 8 4.14 -16.58 3.48
N LEU A 9 3.76 -15.93 4.59
CA LEU A 9 4.37 -14.67 5.04
C LEU A 9 5.83 -14.82 5.50
N ARG A 10 6.30 -16.05 5.76
CA ARG A 10 7.67 -16.37 6.17
C ARG A 10 8.55 -16.90 5.02
N GLY A 11 8.02 -16.94 3.80
CA GLY A 11 8.73 -17.38 2.59
C GLY A 11 9.00 -16.23 1.60
N PRO A 12 9.81 -16.47 0.54
CA PRO A 12 10.07 -15.47 -0.50
C PRO A 12 8.80 -15.00 -1.24
N GLU A 13 7.73 -15.80 -1.18
CA GLU A 13 6.40 -15.48 -1.73
C GLU A 13 5.69 -14.35 -0.97
N ALA A 14 6.15 -14.02 0.25
CA ALA A 14 5.59 -12.95 1.08
C ALA A 14 5.58 -11.60 0.38
N TYR A 15 6.63 -11.28 -0.39
CA TYR A 15 6.71 -10.01 -1.14
C TYR A 15 5.65 -9.92 -2.25
N GLY A 16 5.39 -11.03 -2.93
CA GLY A 16 4.35 -11.10 -3.96
C GLY A 16 2.95 -10.98 -3.37
N LEU A 17 2.72 -11.60 -2.20
CA LEU A 17 1.47 -11.46 -1.47
C LEU A 17 1.27 -10.04 -0.96
N ALA A 18 2.28 -9.43 -0.34
CA ALA A 18 2.21 -8.07 0.18
C ALA A 18 1.89 -7.05 -0.93
N ARG A 19 2.47 -7.21 -2.12
CA ARG A 19 2.15 -6.35 -3.26
C ARG A 19 0.68 -6.47 -3.68
N ARG A 20 0.17 -7.71 -3.81
CA ARG A 20 -1.25 -7.94 -4.12
C ARG A 20 -2.19 -7.39 -3.06
N VAL A 21 -1.79 -7.43 -1.78
CA VAL A 21 -2.54 -6.82 -0.69
C VAL A 21 -2.64 -5.32 -0.89
N ILE A 22 -1.53 -4.64 -1.15
CA ILE A 22 -1.51 -3.18 -1.37
C ILE A 22 -2.36 -2.82 -2.59
N GLU A 23 -2.24 -3.55 -3.70
CA GLU A 23 -3.05 -3.35 -4.90
C GLU A 23 -4.55 -3.49 -4.58
N ALA A 24 -4.95 -4.53 -3.85
CA ALA A 24 -6.35 -4.73 -3.46
C ALA A 24 -6.87 -3.67 -2.48
N MET A 25 -6.00 -3.11 -1.63
CA MET A 25 -6.35 -1.99 -0.74
C MET A 25 -6.54 -0.69 -1.52
N GLU A 26 -5.67 -0.43 -2.50
CA GLU A 26 -5.77 0.72 -3.39
C GLU A 26 -7.05 0.67 -4.23
N GLU A 27 -7.37 -0.49 -4.83
CA GLU A 27 -8.63 -0.69 -5.58
C GLU A 27 -9.87 -0.46 -4.70
N ALA A 28 -9.79 -0.81 -3.42
CA ALA A 28 -10.86 -0.61 -2.44
C ALA A 28 -10.88 0.81 -1.83
N GLY A 29 -9.92 1.69 -2.18
CA GLY A 29 -9.79 3.03 -1.60
C GLY A 29 -9.40 3.05 -0.13
N VAL A 30 -8.72 2.01 0.36
CA VAL A 30 -8.33 1.86 1.76
C VAL A 30 -6.85 2.13 1.96
N TRP A 31 -6.55 2.99 2.94
CA TRP A 31 -5.17 3.31 3.29
C TRP A 31 -4.44 2.09 3.91
N PRO A 32 -3.18 1.83 3.51
CA PRO A 32 -2.37 0.70 3.99
C PRO A 32 -1.79 0.94 5.39
N THR A 33 -2.67 1.16 6.37
CA THR A 33 -2.28 1.17 7.79
C THR A 33 -1.94 -0.26 8.24
N PRO A 34 -1.16 -0.44 9.33
CA PRO A 34 -0.80 -1.79 9.80
C PRO A 34 -2.01 -2.70 10.05
N LEU A 35 -3.06 -2.17 10.69
CA LEU A 35 -4.29 -2.92 10.98
C LEU A 35 -5.03 -3.30 9.70
N ASN A 36 -5.18 -2.37 8.77
CA ASN A 36 -5.86 -2.65 7.50
C ASN A 36 -5.04 -3.65 6.68
N PHE A 37 -3.72 -3.54 6.67
CA PHE A 37 -2.88 -4.51 5.97
C PHE A 37 -3.07 -5.93 6.53
N GLU A 38 -3.10 -6.08 7.86
CA GLU A 38 -3.37 -7.37 8.51
C GLU A 38 -4.74 -7.93 8.09
N ILE A 39 -5.80 -7.11 8.14
CA ILE A 39 -7.15 -7.50 7.72
C ILE A 39 -7.15 -7.98 6.26
N TRP A 40 -6.47 -7.27 5.34
CA TRP A 40 -6.48 -7.63 3.92
C TRP A 40 -5.62 -8.86 3.61
N VAL A 41 -4.53 -9.07 4.34
CA VAL A 41 -3.74 -10.30 4.27
C VAL A 41 -4.62 -11.50 4.63
N HIS A 42 -5.42 -11.39 5.69
CA HIS A 42 -6.38 -12.44 6.07
C HIS A 42 -7.50 -12.61 5.04
N TYR A 43 -8.01 -11.52 4.47
CA TYR A 43 -9.01 -11.54 3.40
C TYR A 43 -8.53 -12.28 2.15
N LEU A 44 -7.36 -11.93 1.63
CA LEU A 44 -6.80 -12.54 0.43
C LEU A 44 -6.41 -14.02 0.65
N GLY A 45 -6.11 -14.40 1.89
CA GLY A 45 -5.84 -15.78 2.28
C GLY A 45 -7.10 -16.66 2.36
N ASP A 46 -8.27 -16.08 2.68
CA ASP A 46 -9.56 -16.77 2.71
C ASP A 46 -10.73 -15.85 2.31
N PRO A 47 -10.91 -15.58 1.00
CA PRO A 47 -11.92 -14.64 0.52
C PRO A 47 -13.36 -15.11 0.74
N GLU A 48 -13.57 -16.41 0.91
CA GLU A 48 -14.89 -17.01 1.17
C GLU A 48 -15.15 -17.24 2.66
N GLY A 49 -14.15 -16.98 3.51
CA GLY A 49 -14.25 -17.07 4.96
C GLY A 49 -15.17 -16.01 5.57
N PRO A 50 -15.42 -16.07 6.89
CA PRO A 50 -16.26 -15.11 7.60
C PRO A 50 -15.85 -13.65 7.37
N LEU A 51 -14.55 -13.35 7.50
CA LEU A 51 -14.01 -12.01 7.25
C LEU A 51 -14.18 -11.58 5.79
N GLY A 52 -13.87 -12.46 4.84
CA GLY A 52 -13.92 -12.11 3.42
C GLY A 52 -15.33 -11.87 2.92
N ARG A 53 -16.32 -12.60 3.43
CA ARG A 53 -17.73 -12.32 3.12
C ARG A 53 -18.18 -10.97 3.68
N GLU A 54 -17.76 -10.61 4.89
CA GLU A 54 -18.12 -9.32 5.48
C GLU A 54 -17.45 -8.15 4.76
N ILE A 55 -16.17 -8.27 4.38
CA ILE A 55 -15.49 -7.26 3.55
C ILE A 55 -16.18 -7.11 2.20
N LYS A 56 -16.51 -8.21 1.52
CA LYS A 56 -17.27 -8.15 0.26
C LYS A 56 -18.64 -7.47 0.44
N ARG A 57 -19.33 -7.72 1.56
CA ARG A 57 -20.60 -7.05 1.89
C ARG A 57 -20.40 -5.54 2.03
N LEU A 58 -19.39 -5.11 2.77
CA LEU A 58 -19.05 -3.69 2.98
C LEU A 58 -18.68 -2.99 1.67
N LEU A 59 -17.85 -3.63 0.84
CA LEU A 59 -17.46 -3.10 -0.48
C LEU A 59 -18.65 -3.00 -1.43
N ALA A 60 -19.53 -4.03 -1.47
CA ALA A 60 -20.73 -4.01 -2.29
C ALA A 60 -21.74 -2.93 -1.85
N ALA A 61 -21.80 -2.64 -0.56
CA ALA A 61 -22.62 -1.57 0.00
C ALA A 61 -22.03 -0.16 -0.22
N SER A 62 -20.81 -0.06 -0.79
CA SER A 62 -20.05 1.19 -0.92
C SER A 62 -19.91 1.93 0.41
N GLU A 63 -19.85 1.18 1.52
CA GLU A 63 -19.66 1.73 2.85
C GLU A 63 -18.19 2.19 3.02
N PRO A 64 -17.92 3.37 3.59
CA PRO A 64 -16.56 3.81 3.85
C PRO A 64 -15.84 2.85 4.80
N PHE A 65 -14.62 2.45 4.43
CA PHE A 65 -13.78 1.67 5.33
C PHE A 65 -13.11 2.60 6.36
N THR A 66 -13.81 2.87 7.45
CA THR A 66 -13.35 3.75 8.53
C THR A 66 -12.45 3.01 9.52
N GLU A 67 -11.75 3.76 10.37
CA GLU A 67 -10.97 3.21 11.49
C GLU A 67 -11.84 2.37 12.44
N ALA A 68 -13.06 2.83 12.73
CA ALA A 68 -14.02 2.07 13.55
C ALA A 68 -14.44 0.75 12.88
N THR A 69 -14.58 0.74 11.55
CA THR A 69 -14.86 -0.49 10.78
C THR A 69 -13.68 -1.45 10.86
N ALA A 70 -12.45 -0.95 10.73
CA ALA A 70 -11.23 -1.74 10.85
C ALA A 70 -11.12 -2.40 12.24
N ASP A 71 -11.31 -1.61 13.31
CA ASP A 71 -11.26 -2.09 14.69
C ASP A 71 -12.31 -3.17 14.98
N MET A 72 -13.54 -2.97 14.49
CA MET A 72 -14.61 -3.94 14.63
C MET A 72 -14.26 -5.26 13.92
N LEU A 73 -13.84 -5.19 12.66
CA LEU A 73 -13.47 -6.37 11.87
C LEU A 73 -12.30 -7.13 12.51
N ALA A 74 -11.29 -6.40 12.99
CA ALA A 74 -10.15 -6.98 13.68
C ALA A 74 -10.59 -7.68 14.97
N ALA A 75 -11.40 -7.01 15.79
CA ALA A 75 -11.86 -7.55 17.06
C ALA A 75 -12.73 -8.80 16.91
N GLU A 76 -13.49 -8.92 15.82
CA GLU A 76 -14.44 -10.00 15.58
C GLU A 76 -13.81 -11.19 14.82
N TYR A 77 -13.00 -10.92 13.81
CA TYR A 77 -12.55 -11.94 12.87
C TYR A 77 -11.07 -12.31 12.97
N LEU A 78 -10.23 -11.44 13.54
CA LEU A 78 -8.83 -11.79 13.75
C LEU A 78 -8.65 -12.58 15.05
N PRO A 79 -7.80 -13.62 15.05
CA PRO A 79 -7.59 -14.44 16.23
C PRO A 79 -7.00 -13.61 17.38
N ARG A 80 -7.82 -13.36 18.42
CA ARG A 80 -7.39 -12.71 19.66
C ARG A 80 -6.31 -13.58 20.33
N GLY A 81 -5.05 -13.13 20.27
CA GLY A 81 -3.96 -13.69 21.07
C GLY A 81 -3.01 -14.69 20.39
N ARG A 82 -2.64 -14.52 19.11
CA ARG A 82 -1.55 -15.32 18.48
C ARG A 82 -0.32 -14.56 17.98
N LEU A 83 -0.14 -13.31 18.39
CA LEU A 83 1.23 -12.77 18.49
C LEU A 83 1.84 -13.19 19.82
N THR A 84 2.05 -14.50 20.02
CA THR A 84 3.05 -14.95 21.00
C THR A 84 4.39 -14.34 20.57
N GLU A 85 5.19 -13.90 21.54
CA GLU A 85 6.28 -12.91 21.46
C GLU A 85 7.28 -13.00 20.28
N GLU A 86 7.32 -14.10 19.53
CA GLU A 86 8.17 -14.35 18.36
C GLU A 86 7.75 -13.60 17.08
N ILE A 87 6.48 -13.16 16.93
CA ILE A 87 6.04 -12.34 15.79
C ILE A 87 6.38 -10.85 15.98
N ARG A 88 6.59 -10.39 17.23
CA ARG A 88 6.97 -8.99 17.54
C ARG A 88 8.35 -8.60 17.02
N ASP A 89 9.26 -9.56 16.86
CA ASP A 89 10.57 -9.33 16.23
C ASP A 89 10.47 -9.30 14.70
N ALA A 90 9.65 -10.17 14.09
CA ALA A 90 9.43 -10.18 12.65
C ALA A 90 8.64 -8.95 12.17
N GLY A 91 7.62 -8.52 12.94
CA GLY A 91 6.84 -7.31 12.67
C GLY A 91 7.69 -6.03 12.72
N ARG A 92 8.69 -5.95 13.61
CA ARG A 92 9.63 -4.82 13.64
C ARG A 92 10.56 -4.76 12.44
N VAL A 93 10.87 -5.90 11.82
CA VAL A 93 11.61 -5.94 10.55
C VAL A 93 10.70 -5.51 9.40
N LEU A 94 9.45 -5.98 9.39
CA LEU A 94 8.46 -5.61 8.38
C LEU A 94 8.08 -4.12 8.42
N ASP A 95 7.87 -3.52 9.59
CA ASP A 95 7.61 -2.07 9.74
C ASP A 95 8.77 -1.23 9.21
N ARG A 96 10.00 -1.68 9.43
CA ARG A 96 11.21 -0.98 8.99
C ARG A 96 11.35 -1.04 7.46
N GLU A 97 11.01 -2.17 6.85
CA GLU A 97 11.04 -2.33 5.39
C GLU A 97 9.80 -1.72 4.69
N LEU A 98 8.62 -1.73 5.30
CA LEU A 98 7.42 -1.03 4.79
C LEU A 98 7.60 0.49 4.84
N SER A 99 8.26 1.02 5.88
CA SER A 99 8.67 2.42 5.93
C SER A 99 9.63 2.76 4.79
N SER A 100 10.61 1.88 4.51
CA SER A 100 11.55 2.02 3.40
C SER A 100 10.85 1.99 2.02
N VAL A 101 9.89 1.09 1.81
CA VAL A 101 9.10 1.02 0.57
C VAL A 101 8.19 2.24 0.42
N SER A 102 7.54 2.68 1.49
CA SER A 102 6.70 3.89 1.49
C SER A 102 7.54 5.15 1.23
N GLU A 103 8.74 5.24 1.79
CA GLU A 103 9.70 6.30 1.49
C GLU A 103 10.17 6.24 0.04
N ALA A 104 10.42 5.06 -0.52
CA ALA A 104 10.79 4.90 -1.92
C ALA A 104 9.66 5.34 -2.87
N ILE A 105 8.40 5.00 -2.56
CA ILE A 105 7.22 5.44 -3.33
C ILE A 105 7.00 6.95 -3.16
N ALA A 106 7.13 7.50 -1.95
CA ALA A 106 7.04 8.94 -1.72
C ALA A 106 8.16 9.72 -2.45
N ASN A 107 9.38 9.16 -2.50
CA ASN A 107 10.49 9.73 -3.24
C ASN A 107 10.28 9.61 -4.76
N ALA A 108 9.66 8.53 -5.25
CA ALA A 108 9.26 8.38 -6.64
C ALA A 108 8.20 9.42 -7.04
N HIS A 109 7.19 9.67 -6.20
CA HIS A 109 6.21 10.74 -6.41
C HIS A 109 6.85 12.14 -6.37
N LYS A 110 7.75 12.40 -5.42
CA LYS A 110 8.50 13.67 -5.36
C LYS A 110 9.38 13.88 -6.60
N SER A 111 10.04 12.85 -7.08
CA SER A 111 10.89 12.94 -8.28
C SER A 111 10.06 13.09 -9.55
N GLN A 112 8.89 12.47 -9.66
CA GLN A 112 7.94 12.76 -10.74
C GLN A 112 7.42 14.20 -10.70
N ALA A 113 7.10 14.73 -9.52
CA ALA A 113 6.70 16.13 -9.36
C ALA A 113 7.84 17.12 -9.71
N ALA A 114 9.08 16.80 -9.33
CA ALA A 114 10.26 17.60 -9.69
C ALA A 114 10.58 17.51 -11.20
N TYR A 115 10.39 16.36 -11.83
CA TYR A 115 10.46 16.19 -13.28
C TYR A 115 9.41 17.05 -13.98
N GLY A 116 8.16 17.04 -13.49
CA GLY A 116 7.08 17.89 -13.97
C GLY A 116 7.44 19.37 -13.89
N GLN A 117 7.94 19.84 -12.75
CA GLN A 117 8.42 21.23 -12.61
C GLN A 117 9.59 21.57 -13.54
N THR A 118 10.46 20.60 -13.85
CA THR A 118 11.59 20.78 -14.77
C THR A 118 11.11 20.89 -16.21
N LEU A 119 10.13 20.06 -16.61
CA LEU A 119 9.49 20.14 -17.92
C LEU A 119 8.70 21.45 -18.09
N ASP A 120 7.99 21.88 -17.04
CA ASP A 120 7.20 23.12 -17.05
C ASP A 120 8.10 24.36 -17.13
N LYS A 121 9.24 24.34 -16.41
CA LYS A 121 10.29 25.36 -16.56
C LYS A 121 10.93 25.34 -17.94
N ALA A 122 11.21 24.16 -18.50
CA ALA A 122 11.79 24.04 -19.84
C ALA A 122 10.82 24.56 -20.91
N ALA A 123 9.52 24.22 -20.80
CA ALA A 123 8.47 24.72 -21.68
C ALA A 123 8.32 26.25 -21.57
N THR A 124 8.28 26.78 -20.35
CA THR A 124 8.23 28.24 -20.10
C THR A 124 9.48 28.95 -20.64
N SER A 125 10.65 28.35 -20.49
CA SER A 125 11.90 28.91 -21.01
C SER A 125 11.92 28.92 -22.54
N ILE A 126 11.38 27.88 -23.18
CA ILE A 126 11.22 27.81 -24.64
C ILE A 126 10.20 28.84 -25.13
N GLU A 127 9.07 29.04 -24.44
CA GLU A 127 8.10 30.10 -24.75
C GLU A 127 8.66 31.51 -24.55
N SER A 128 9.53 31.70 -23.55
CA SER A 128 10.16 32.99 -23.26
C SER A 128 11.26 33.39 -24.26
N VAL A 129 11.83 32.40 -24.97
CA VAL A 129 12.81 32.63 -26.05
C VAL A 129 12.02 32.80 -27.35
N GLY A 130 11.41 33.98 -27.49
CA GLY A 130 10.56 34.34 -28.62
C GLY A 130 11.28 34.57 -29.96
N ASP A 131 12.52 34.10 -30.16
CA ASP A 131 13.14 34.15 -31.49
C ASP A 131 14.23 33.07 -31.66
N GLY A 132 14.22 32.41 -32.82
CA GLY A 132 14.87 31.12 -33.10
C GLY A 132 16.40 31.07 -33.05
N ALA A 133 17.07 32.11 -32.55
CA ALA A 133 18.53 32.19 -32.44
C ALA A 133 19.10 31.69 -31.10
N GLY A 134 18.28 31.51 -30.05
CA GLY A 134 18.73 31.11 -28.71
C GLY A 134 18.85 29.59 -28.47
N LEU A 135 18.28 28.75 -29.34
CA LEU A 135 18.16 27.30 -29.12
C LEU A 135 19.45 26.49 -29.36
N GLN A 136 20.51 27.08 -29.93
CA GLN A 136 21.80 26.39 -30.14
C GLN A 136 22.71 26.37 -28.90
N VAL A 137 22.40 27.09 -27.83
CA VAL A 137 23.26 27.18 -26.64
C VAL A 137 22.93 26.10 -25.58
N ILE A 138 21.81 25.38 -25.74
CA ILE A 138 21.30 24.44 -24.72
C ILE A 138 21.54 22.95 -25.08
N VAL A 139 22.07 22.64 -26.27
CA VAL A 139 22.40 21.25 -26.68
C VAL A 139 23.84 20.89 -26.35
#